data_AF-A0A7Y5URS3-F1
#
_entry.id   AF-A0A7Y5URS3-F1
#
_cell.length_a   1.000
_cell.length_b   1.000
_cell.length_c   1.000
_cell.angle_alpha   90.00
_cell.angle_beta   90.00
_cell.angle_gamma   90.00
#
_symmetry.space_group_name_H-M   'P 1'
#
loop_
_entity.id
_entity.type
_entity.pdbx_description
1 polymer ?
#
loop_
_entity_poly.entity_id
_entity_poly.type
_entity_poly.pdbx_seq_one_letter_code
_entity_poly.pdbx_strand_id
1 'polypeptide(L)'
;MKLLTALAVLAFSAAGCASTPVATELSALDKFNAQFTGRTLRFDYHHTGDAKTEHVAPVGLRLEGDWAGSRTQLVDATQFGKYLFEVVDPASGNVLFSRGFCSIFGEWETTGEAKQTWRAFEESQRFPEPRAEVELRLRKRAADGSFAAPLFAQKFDPRSRFVDRAPLRAGARVVPIHESGPAAERLDLLVLAEGYTKAEELKFEADAKRLSRALLETPPFSTRSADLNVRGLFVASPQSGIRDPRREVWSDSAFGASYNAFDSDRYVLTYRDRELRELAAAAPYDFLVILFNGRKYGGGGIYNLWSTCASDTSVAEYVFVHELGHSLGGLADEYYSSQVSYEEFTPPGTEPWEPNVTALREPWNLKWRDLVQPGTPLPTPWEKANYDSVDQGFQSRRAELGKGRDDAANEALFAEIKSVTTPLLQAEKFAGRVGAFEGAAYEARGLYRPSVDCIMFTRNPKTFCAVCERAVDRVISMYSR
;
A
#
# COMPACT_ATOMS: atom_id res chain seq x y z
N MET A 1 76.50 23.87 -63.62
CA MET A 1 75.76 24.14 -64.87
C MET A 1 74.48 23.30 -64.84
N LYS A 2 73.32 23.94 -65.08
CA LYS A 2 71.94 23.40 -65.06
C LYS A 2 71.24 23.33 -63.69
N LEU A 3 70.49 24.41 -63.39
CA LEU A 3 69.30 24.41 -62.54
C LEU A 3 68.19 23.60 -63.24
N LEU A 4 67.44 22.80 -62.49
CA LEU A 4 66.18 22.21 -62.89
C LEU A 4 65.16 22.41 -61.77
N THR A 5 64.15 23.20 -62.08
CA THR A 5 62.97 23.53 -61.26
C THR A 5 61.97 22.38 -61.36
N ALA A 6 61.50 21.85 -60.23
CA ALA A 6 60.40 20.88 -60.18
C ALA A 6 59.29 21.41 -59.25
N LEU A 7 58.09 21.57 -59.79
CA LEU A 7 56.88 22.02 -59.10
C LEU A 7 55.99 20.82 -58.74
N ALA A 8 55.27 20.97 -57.64
CA ALA A 8 54.67 19.94 -56.80
C ALA A 8 53.41 19.23 -57.35
N VAL A 9 53.15 18.03 -56.81
CA VAL A 9 51.79 17.50 -56.60
C VAL A 9 51.74 16.88 -55.20
N LEU A 10 51.06 17.55 -54.26
CA LEU A 10 50.66 16.96 -52.98
C LEU A 10 49.43 16.09 -53.20
N ALA A 11 49.52 14.79 -52.93
CA ALA A 11 48.38 13.89 -52.85
C ALA A 11 47.69 14.04 -51.49
N PHE A 12 46.47 14.56 -51.48
CA PHE A 12 45.59 14.52 -50.30
C PHE A 12 44.99 13.11 -50.19
N SER A 13 45.41 12.34 -49.19
CA SER A 13 44.74 11.11 -48.77
C SER A 13 43.46 11.46 -48.02
N ALA A 14 42.30 11.18 -48.61
CA ALA A 14 41.01 11.27 -47.95
C ALA A 14 40.92 10.15 -46.88
N ALA A 15 41.16 10.49 -45.62
CA ALA A 15 40.83 9.65 -44.49
C ALA A 15 39.30 9.65 -44.31
N GLY A 16 38.64 8.57 -44.71
CA GLY A 16 37.23 8.36 -44.41
C GLY A 16 37.03 8.21 -42.91
N CYS A 17 36.41 9.21 -42.28
CA CYS A 17 35.88 9.07 -40.93
C CYS A 17 34.74 8.04 -40.97
N ALA A 18 35.03 6.80 -40.57
CA ALA A 18 34.00 5.84 -40.20
C ALA A 18 33.37 6.33 -38.89
N SER A 19 32.19 6.95 -38.98
CA SER A 19 31.36 7.24 -37.82
C SER A 19 30.87 5.91 -37.22
N THR A 20 31.36 5.54 -36.05
CA THR A 20 30.76 4.48 -35.25
C THR A 20 29.29 4.84 -34.98
N PRO A 21 28.31 3.96 -35.26
CA PRO A 21 26.93 4.26 -34.95
C PRO A 21 26.79 4.40 -33.44
N VAL A 22 26.40 5.58 -32.97
CA VAL A 22 25.95 5.79 -31.59
C VAL A 22 24.67 4.99 -31.45
N ALA A 23 24.69 3.90 -30.68
CA ALA A 23 23.48 3.18 -30.33
C ALA A 23 22.57 4.14 -29.56
N THR A 24 21.49 4.61 -30.19
CA THR A 24 20.46 5.38 -29.52
C THR A 24 19.78 4.47 -28.52
N GLU A 25 19.96 4.73 -27.23
CA GLU A 25 19.18 4.06 -26.19
C GLU A 25 17.70 4.30 -26.44
N LEU A 26 16.91 3.22 -26.43
CA LEU A 26 15.46 3.29 -26.51
C LEU A 26 14.92 4.15 -25.35
N SER A 27 13.89 4.95 -25.62
CA SER A 27 13.16 5.65 -24.57
C SER A 27 12.54 4.63 -23.59
N ALA A 28 12.21 5.06 -22.37
CA ALA A 28 11.57 4.17 -21.39
C ALA A 28 10.26 3.56 -21.93
N LEU A 29 9.48 4.36 -22.69
CA LEU A 29 8.23 3.90 -23.31
C LEU A 29 8.49 2.91 -24.46
N ASP A 30 9.54 3.10 -25.25
CA ASP A 30 9.91 2.14 -26.29
C ASP A 30 10.39 0.80 -25.67
N LYS A 31 11.13 0.86 -24.55
CA LYS A 31 11.50 -0.33 -23.77
C LYS A 31 10.26 -1.07 -23.27
N PHE A 32 9.28 -0.35 -22.71
CA PHE A 32 7.99 -0.92 -22.31
C PHE A 32 7.28 -1.58 -23.49
N ASN A 33 7.10 -0.86 -24.61
CA ASN A 33 6.37 -1.36 -25.77
C ASN A 33 7.05 -2.57 -26.42
N ALA A 34 8.37 -2.69 -26.31
CA ALA A 34 9.12 -3.85 -26.77
C ALA A 34 8.88 -5.10 -25.91
N GLN A 35 8.62 -4.93 -24.60
CA GLN A 35 8.47 -6.02 -23.64
C GLN A 35 7.01 -6.38 -23.36
N PHE A 36 6.10 -5.41 -23.42
CA PHE A 36 4.72 -5.51 -22.96
C PHE A 36 3.72 -5.03 -24.02
N THR A 37 2.48 -5.52 -23.94
CA THR A 37 1.41 -5.19 -24.89
C THR A 37 0.68 -3.90 -24.56
N GLY A 38 0.79 -3.41 -23.32
CA GLY A 38 -0.02 -2.32 -22.78
C GLY A 38 -1.32 -2.74 -22.12
N ARG A 39 -1.65 -4.04 -22.11
CA ARG A 39 -2.76 -4.62 -21.32
C ARG A 39 -2.28 -5.10 -19.95
N THR A 40 -3.22 -5.39 -19.06
CA THR A 40 -2.95 -5.96 -17.73
C THR A 40 -3.13 -7.48 -17.75
N LEU A 41 -2.21 -8.19 -17.12
CA LEU A 41 -2.36 -9.59 -16.77
C LEU A 41 -2.40 -9.72 -15.24
N ARG A 42 -3.37 -10.48 -14.72
CA ARG A 42 -3.50 -10.79 -13.31
C ARG A 42 -3.15 -12.24 -13.05
N PHE A 43 -2.26 -12.49 -12.10
CA PHE A 43 -1.86 -13.80 -11.59
C PHE A 43 -2.59 -14.09 -10.28
N ASP A 44 -3.49 -15.06 -10.31
CA ASP A 44 -4.27 -15.51 -9.16
C ASP A 44 -3.59 -16.74 -8.55
N TYR A 45 -3.47 -16.77 -7.22
CA TYR A 45 -2.90 -17.89 -6.48
C TYR A 45 -3.54 -18.02 -5.09
N HIS A 46 -3.33 -19.19 -4.49
CA HIS A 46 -3.56 -19.38 -3.07
C HIS A 46 -2.24 -19.29 -2.31
N HIS A 47 -2.22 -18.47 -1.26
CA HIS A 47 -1.15 -18.45 -0.27
C HIS A 47 -1.59 -19.31 0.92
N THR A 48 -0.90 -20.41 1.16
CA THR A 48 -1.32 -21.44 2.12
C THR A 48 -0.20 -21.80 3.09
N GLY A 49 -0.55 -22.18 4.30
CA GLY A 49 0.44 -22.51 5.31
C GLY A 49 -0.04 -22.31 6.74
N ASP A 50 0.92 -22.15 7.64
CA ASP A 50 0.78 -21.94 9.07
C ASP A 50 1.83 -20.92 9.56
N ALA A 51 2.04 -20.80 10.87
CA ALA A 51 3.02 -19.85 11.43
C ALA A 51 4.50 -20.18 11.09
N LYS A 52 4.80 -21.33 10.48
CA LYS A 52 6.17 -21.79 10.21
C LYS A 52 6.44 -22.10 8.74
N THR A 53 5.41 -22.36 7.97
CA THR A 53 5.50 -22.83 6.59
C THR A 53 4.56 -22.07 5.68
N GLU A 54 5.02 -21.84 4.46
CA GLU A 54 4.32 -21.05 3.46
C GLU A 54 4.46 -21.72 2.11
N HIS A 55 3.37 -21.72 1.35
CA HIS A 55 3.28 -22.32 0.04
C HIS A 55 2.43 -21.44 -0.87
N VAL A 56 2.81 -21.38 -2.14
CA VAL A 56 2.05 -20.71 -3.18
C VAL A 56 1.53 -21.76 -4.15
N ALA A 57 0.22 -21.79 -4.35
CA ALA A 57 -0.45 -22.64 -5.33
C ALA A 57 -1.09 -21.77 -6.43
N PRO A 58 -0.54 -21.74 -7.65
CA PRO A 58 -1.14 -21.02 -8.79
C PRO A 58 -2.58 -21.45 -9.05
N VAL A 59 -3.47 -20.47 -9.21
CA VAL A 59 -4.84 -20.69 -9.70
C VAL A 59 -4.87 -20.50 -11.22
N GLY A 60 -4.32 -19.40 -11.71
CA GLY A 60 -4.32 -19.12 -13.15
C GLY A 60 -3.96 -17.68 -13.49
N LEU A 61 -4.07 -17.36 -14.78
CA LEU A 61 -3.80 -16.02 -15.30
C LEU A 61 -5.03 -15.49 -16.02
N ARG A 62 -5.36 -14.23 -15.74
CA ARG A 62 -6.53 -13.53 -16.22
C ARG A 62 -6.10 -12.28 -16.98
N LEU A 63 -6.43 -12.22 -18.27
CA LEU A 63 -6.24 -11.01 -19.06
C LEU A 63 -7.33 -9.99 -18.73
N GLU A 64 -6.93 -8.77 -18.42
CA GLU A 64 -7.83 -7.66 -18.12
C GLU A 64 -7.73 -6.57 -19.22
N GLY A 65 -8.24 -5.37 -18.92
CA GLY A 65 -8.14 -4.20 -19.79
C GLY A 65 -6.74 -3.59 -19.85
N ASP A 66 -6.66 -2.31 -20.18
CA ASP A 66 -5.40 -1.58 -20.30
C ASP A 66 -4.60 -1.58 -18.98
N TRP A 67 -3.27 -1.55 -19.09
CA TRP A 67 -2.36 -1.35 -17.96
C TRP A 67 -2.46 0.09 -17.46
N ALA A 68 -2.94 0.24 -16.22
CA ALA A 68 -3.14 1.51 -15.54
C ALA A 68 -1.84 2.07 -14.96
N GLY A 69 -0.95 1.21 -14.45
CA GLY A 69 0.26 1.68 -13.79
C GLY A 69 1.29 2.32 -14.72
N SER A 70 2.34 2.87 -14.11
CA SER A 70 3.47 3.47 -14.82
C SER A 70 4.04 2.55 -15.91
N ARG A 71 4.34 3.15 -17.05
CA ARG A 71 5.04 2.50 -18.18
C ARG A 71 6.53 2.83 -18.22
N THR A 72 7.02 3.65 -17.28
CA THR A 72 8.41 4.09 -17.22
C THR A 72 9.13 3.63 -15.94
N GLN A 73 8.40 3.37 -14.86
CA GLN A 73 8.90 2.90 -13.57
C GLN A 73 8.45 1.46 -13.30
N LEU A 74 9.00 0.50 -14.06
CA LEU A 74 8.57 -0.90 -14.02
C LEU A 74 9.15 -1.70 -12.85
N VAL A 75 10.34 -1.35 -12.39
CA VAL A 75 11.03 -2.02 -11.28
C VAL A 75 10.89 -1.18 -10.02
N ASP A 76 10.37 -1.81 -8.96
CA ASP A 76 10.21 -1.16 -7.66
C ASP A 76 11.57 -1.00 -6.95
N ALA A 77 11.99 0.25 -6.79
CA ALA A 77 13.23 0.62 -6.11
C ALA A 77 13.02 0.97 -4.62
N THR A 78 11.79 0.94 -4.10
CA THR A 78 11.48 1.28 -2.71
C THR A 78 11.97 0.23 -1.73
N GLN A 79 12.01 -1.03 -2.17
CA GLN A 79 12.24 -2.19 -1.31
C GLN A 79 11.23 -2.25 -0.16
N PHE A 80 9.98 -1.82 -0.38
CA PHE A 80 8.91 -1.95 0.61
C PHE A 80 8.24 -3.33 0.54
N GLY A 81 7.46 -3.67 1.57
CA GLY A 81 6.65 -4.89 1.65
C GLY A 81 7.37 -6.09 2.28
N LYS A 82 6.57 -7.02 2.78
CA LYS A 82 7.01 -8.33 3.29
C LYS A 82 7.37 -9.28 2.15
N TYR A 83 6.72 -9.12 1.00
CA TYR A 83 6.90 -9.92 -0.20
C TYR A 83 7.30 -9.04 -1.39
N LEU A 84 7.94 -9.64 -2.39
CA LEU A 84 8.27 -9.02 -3.66
C LEU A 84 7.79 -9.93 -4.80
N PHE A 85 6.94 -9.38 -5.67
CA PHE A 85 6.57 -10.02 -6.92
C PHE A 85 7.50 -9.53 -8.04
N GLU A 86 8.01 -10.45 -8.85
CA GLU A 86 8.89 -10.14 -9.99
C GLU A 86 8.40 -10.86 -11.26
N VAL A 87 8.50 -10.15 -12.38
CA VAL A 87 8.37 -10.70 -13.74
C VAL A 87 9.77 -10.67 -14.35
N VAL A 88 10.29 -11.83 -14.71
CA VAL A 88 11.70 -12.00 -15.11
C VAL A 88 11.78 -12.55 -16.52
N ASP A 89 12.70 -12.04 -17.33
CA ASP A 89 13.06 -12.69 -18.59
C ASP A 89 13.88 -13.96 -18.29
N PRO A 90 13.38 -15.16 -18.63
CA PRO A 90 14.05 -16.42 -18.31
C PRO A 90 15.36 -16.62 -19.08
N ALA A 91 15.57 -15.91 -20.20
CA ALA A 91 16.79 -16.04 -21.00
C ALA A 91 17.96 -15.23 -20.41
N SER A 92 17.69 -14.00 -20.00
CA SER A 92 18.72 -13.09 -19.46
C SER A 92 18.79 -13.06 -17.92
N GLY A 93 17.71 -13.45 -17.24
CA GLY A 93 17.55 -13.28 -15.79
C GLY A 93 17.19 -11.85 -15.36
N ASN A 94 16.96 -10.94 -16.31
CA ASN A 94 16.63 -9.55 -16.01
C ASN A 94 15.20 -9.42 -15.44
N VAL A 95 15.05 -8.62 -14.39
CA VAL A 95 13.73 -8.22 -13.87
C VAL A 95 13.12 -7.19 -14.82
N LEU A 96 11.98 -7.54 -15.40
CA LEU A 96 11.22 -6.69 -16.33
C LEU A 96 10.21 -5.82 -15.58
N PHE A 97 9.65 -6.34 -14.49
CA PHE A 97 8.71 -5.65 -13.62
C PHE A 97 8.84 -6.19 -12.19
N SER A 98 8.67 -5.34 -11.18
CA SER A 98 8.55 -5.79 -9.80
C SER A 98 7.71 -4.85 -8.94
N ARG A 99 7.04 -5.40 -7.92
CA ARG A 99 6.33 -4.63 -6.89
C ARG A 99 6.44 -5.32 -5.53
N GLY A 100 6.84 -4.56 -4.51
CA GLY A 100 6.77 -5.00 -3.12
C GLY A 100 5.33 -5.02 -2.64
N PHE A 101 4.94 -5.94 -1.76
CA PHE A 101 3.58 -5.98 -1.20
C PHE A 101 3.54 -6.68 0.16
N CYS A 102 2.42 -6.54 0.85
CA CYS A 102 2.03 -7.34 2.01
C CYS A 102 0.73 -8.08 1.70
N SER A 103 0.43 -9.12 2.48
CA SER A 103 -0.74 -9.95 2.23
C SER A 103 -1.47 -10.34 3.51
N ILE A 104 -2.73 -10.75 3.37
CA ILE A 104 -3.54 -11.25 4.49
C ILE A 104 -2.87 -12.45 5.15
N PHE A 105 -2.30 -13.37 4.35
CA PHE A 105 -1.52 -14.48 4.90
C PHE A 105 -0.33 -13.97 5.72
N GLY A 106 0.40 -12.98 5.20
CA GLY A 106 1.56 -12.38 5.87
C GLY A 106 1.25 -11.72 7.22
N GLU A 107 0.02 -11.27 7.45
CA GLU A 107 -0.41 -10.83 8.79
C GLU A 107 -0.91 -12.01 9.63
N TRP A 108 -1.73 -12.88 9.04
CA TRP A 108 -2.32 -14.03 9.72
C TRP A 108 -1.27 -14.97 10.32
N GLU A 109 -0.14 -15.19 9.64
CA GLU A 109 0.93 -16.08 10.12
C GLU A 109 1.50 -15.65 11.49
N THR A 110 1.32 -14.39 11.88
CA THR A 110 1.80 -13.83 13.16
C THR A 110 0.78 -13.95 14.30
N THR A 111 -0.38 -14.54 14.04
CA THR A 111 -1.46 -14.72 15.02
C THR A 111 -1.32 -16.02 15.80
N GLY A 112 -1.93 -16.09 16.99
CA GLY A 112 -2.00 -17.33 17.77
C GLY A 112 -2.72 -18.47 17.06
N GLU A 113 -3.66 -18.17 16.14
CA GLU A 113 -4.36 -19.18 15.34
C GLU A 113 -3.42 -19.93 14.40
N ALA A 114 -2.50 -19.22 13.72
CA ALA A 114 -1.57 -19.81 12.76
C ALA A 114 -0.60 -20.81 13.39
N LYS A 115 -0.43 -20.78 14.72
CA LYS A 115 0.36 -21.77 15.47
C LYS A 115 -0.37 -23.11 15.62
N GLN A 116 -1.69 -23.14 15.39
CA GLN A 116 -2.56 -24.28 15.68
C GLN A 116 -3.18 -24.91 14.43
N THR A 117 -3.26 -24.18 13.32
CA THR A 117 -3.96 -24.65 12.12
C THR A 117 -3.31 -24.12 10.85
N TRP A 118 -3.71 -24.72 9.73
CA TRP A 118 -3.39 -24.27 8.38
C TRP A 118 -4.55 -23.44 7.81
N ARG A 119 -4.23 -22.44 6.99
CA ARG A 119 -5.21 -21.71 6.17
C ARG A 119 -4.72 -21.52 4.74
N ALA A 120 -5.66 -21.11 3.89
CA ALA A 120 -5.44 -20.74 2.51
C ALA A 120 -6.16 -19.41 2.23
N PHE A 121 -5.46 -18.46 1.63
CA PHE A 121 -5.99 -17.15 1.25
C PHE A 121 -5.90 -16.97 -0.26
N GLU A 122 -6.94 -16.40 -0.88
CA GLU A 122 -6.87 -15.96 -2.28
C GLU A 122 -6.05 -14.67 -2.38
N GLU A 123 -5.07 -14.64 -3.27
CA GLU A 123 -4.22 -13.47 -3.52
C GLU A 123 -4.01 -13.30 -5.04
N SER A 124 -3.86 -12.05 -5.47
CA SER A 124 -3.62 -11.70 -6.87
C SER A 124 -2.47 -10.71 -7.02
N GLN A 125 -1.72 -10.82 -8.11
CA GLN A 125 -0.75 -9.81 -8.55
C GLN A 125 -1.07 -9.34 -9.96
N ARG A 126 -1.13 -8.03 -10.18
CA ARG A 126 -1.38 -7.42 -11.50
C ARG A 126 -0.08 -6.84 -12.05
N PHE A 127 0.16 -7.05 -13.34
CA PHE A 127 1.36 -6.61 -14.03
C PHE A 127 1.07 -6.39 -15.52
N PRO A 128 1.90 -5.61 -16.25
CA PRO A 128 1.72 -5.44 -17.68
C PRO A 128 1.88 -6.78 -18.41
N GLU A 129 0.99 -7.10 -19.34
CA GLU A 129 0.99 -8.36 -20.10
C GLU A 129 2.28 -8.46 -20.95
N PRO A 130 3.16 -9.44 -20.68
CA PRO A 130 4.39 -9.63 -21.43
C PRO A 130 4.11 -10.07 -22.88
N ARG A 131 5.03 -9.75 -23.80
CA ARG A 131 4.98 -10.24 -25.19
C ARG A 131 5.61 -11.62 -25.37
N ALA A 132 6.50 -12.01 -24.47
CA ALA A 132 7.27 -13.25 -24.51
C ALA A 132 7.07 -14.05 -23.22
N GLU A 133 7.55 -15.30 -23.22
CA GLU A 133 7.60 -16.11 -22.00
C GLU A 133 8.38 -15.39 -20.90
N VAL A 134 7.85 -15.43 -19.69
CA VAL A 134 8.45 -14.85 -18.48
C VAL A 134 8.49 -15.88 -17.36
N GLU A 135 9.37 -15.69 -16.39
CA GLU A 135 9.30 -16.37 -15.11
C GLU A 135 8.68 -15.43 -14.07
N LEU A 136 7.58 -15.86 -13.44
CA LEU A 136 6.98 -15.15 -12.32
C LEU A 136 7.65 -15.64 -11.03
N ARG A 137 8.07 -14.71 -10.16
CA ARG A 137 8.68 -15.02 -8.86
C ARG A 137 7.95 -14.31 -7.73
N LEU A 138 7.78 -15.01 -6.61
CA LEU A 138 7.40 -14.42 -5.34
C LEU A 138 8.50 -14.68 -4.32
N ARG A 139 8.98 -13.63 -3.67
CA ARG A 139 10.06 -13.70 -2.68
C ARG A 139 9.55 -13.16 -1.35
N LYS A 140 9.99 -13.77 -0.24
CA LYS A 140 9.74 -13.28 1.12
C LYS A 140 10.96 -12.52 1.62
N ARG A 141 10.72 -11.45 2.39
CA ARG A 141 11.75 -10.73 3.11
C ARG A 141 12.31 -11.59 4.24
N ALA A 142 13.62 -11.74 4.28
CA ALA A 142 14.35 -12.41 5.34
C ALA A 142 14.55 -11.48 6.54
N ALA A 143 14.96 -12.06 7.67
CA ALA A 143 15.18 -11.31 8.92
C ALA A 143 16.28 -10.24 8.82
N ASP A 144 17.21 -10.36 7.86
CA ASP A 144 18.24 -9.35 7.59
C ASP A 144 17.74 -8.18 6.72
N GLY A 145 16.45 -8.20 6.34
CA GLY A 145 15.81 -7.20 5.51
C GLY A 145 15.98 -7.43 4.01
N SER A 146 16.77 -8.40 3.55
CA SER A 146 16.89 -8.75 2.14
C SER A 146 15.72 -9.61 1.67
N PHE A 147 15.49 -9.72 0.35
CA PHE A 147 14.55 -10.71 -0.18
C PHE A 147 15.28 -12.05 -0.39
N ALA A 148 14.80 -13.12 0.26
CA ALA A 148 15.38 -14.45 0.18
C ALA A 148 15.21 -15.09 -1.22
N ALA A 149 15.64 -16.33 -1.39
CA ALA A 149 15.32 -17.11 -2.59
C ALA A 149 13.77 -17.18 -2.80
N PRO A 150 13.28 -17.28 -4.05
CA PRO A 150 11.84 -17.27 -4.30
C PRO A 150 11.11 -18.40 -3.57
N LEU A 151 10.04 -18.05 -2.86
CA LEU A 151 9.04 -18.97 -2.34
C LEU A 151 8.30 -19.69 -3.48
N PHE A 152 8.18 -18.99 -4.61
CA PHE A 152 7.58 -19.48 -5.83
C PHE A 152 8.36 -18.96 -7.04
N ALA A 153 8.59 -19.82 -8.02
CA ALA A 153 9.12 -19.45 -9.32
C ALA A 153 8.53 -20.38 -10.39
N GLN A 154 7.92 -19.81 -11.42
CA GLN A 154 7.38 -20.60 -12.53
C GLN A 154 7.40 -19.83 -13.85
N LYS A 155 7.80 -20.52 -14.92
CA LYS A 155 7.72 -20.01 -16.29
C LYS A 155 6.29 -20.02 -16.82
N PHE A 156 5.96 -19.00 -17.58
CA PHE A 156 4.64 -18.77 -18.14
C PHE A 156 4.72 -18.14 -19.54
N ASP A 157 3.97 -18.71 -20.50
CA ASP A 157 3.77 -18.11 -21.81
C ASP A 157 2.46 -17.28 -21.85
N PRO A 158 2.53 -15.95 -22.06
CA PRO A 158 1.35 -15.07 -22.20
C PRO A 158 0.40 -15.44 -23.32
N ARG A 159 0.82 -16.28 -24.27
CA ARG A 159 0.01 -16.76 -25.39
C ARG A 159 -0.61 -18.13 -25.12
N SER A 160 -0.37 -18.71 -23.94
CA SER A 160 -0.97 -19.98 -23.56
C SER A 160 -2.49 -19.93 -23.64
N ARG A 161 -3.08 -21.06 -24.08
CA ARG A 161 -4.53 -21.28 -24.11
C ARG A 161 -5.17 -21.35 -22.72
N PHE A 162 -4.35 -21.43 -21.66
CA PHE A 162 -4.80 -21.46 -20.26
C PHE A 162 -4.86 -20.06 -19.62
N VAL A 163 -4.47 -19.01 -20.34
CA VAL A 163 -4.78 -17.63 -19.92
C VAL A 163 -6.24 -17.35 -20.23
N ASP A 164 -7.02 -16.99 -19.20
CA ASP A 164 -8.41 -16.62 -19.34
C ASP A 164 -8.54 -15.25 -20.01
N ARG A 165 -9.18 -15.24 -21.17
CA ARG A 165 -9.44 -14.05 -22.01
C ARG A 165 -10.94 -13.82 -22.20
N ALA A 166 -11.78 -14.41 -21.36
CA ALA A 166 -13.21 -14.13 -21.37
C ALA A 166 -13.46 -12.63 -21.16
N PRO A 167 -14.58 -12.07 -21.65
CA PRO A 167 -14.96 -10.71 -21.31
C PRO A 167 -14.99 -10.49 -19.79
N LEU A 168 -14.60 -9.29 -19.33
CA LEU A 168 -14.70 -8.93 -17.91
C LEU A 168 -16.16 -9.00 -17.44
N ARG A 169 -16.36 -9.34 -16.17
CA ARG A 169 -17.71 -9.41 -15.59
C ARG A 169 -18.39 -8.04 -15.61
N ALA A 170 -19.65 -8.03 -16.02
CA ALA A 170 -20.52 -6.87 -15.88
C ALA A 170 -21.03 -6.73 -14.43
N GLY A 171 -21.66 -5.60 -14.11
CA GLY A 171 -22.30 -5.37 -12.80
C GLY A 171 -21.65 -4.30 -11.94
N ALA A 172 -20.55 -3.71 -12.42
CA ALA A 172 -19.91 -2.56 -11.79
C ALA A 172 -20.18 -1.28 -12.59
N ARG A 173 -20.43 -0.17 -11.90
CA ARG A 173 -20.54 1.17 -12.50
C ARG A 173 -19.45 2.08 -11.96
N VAL A 174 -18.69 2.69 -12.86
CA VAL A 174 -17.64 3.65 -12.52
C VAL A 174 -18.24 5.03 -12.24
N VAL A 175 -17.75 5.68 -11.18
CA VAL A 175 -18.12 7.02 -10.75
C VAL A 175 -16.86 7.90 -10.82
N PRO A 176 -16.79 8.91 -11.71
CA PRO A 176 -15.66 9.83 -11.69
C PRO A 176 -15.71 10.70 -10.42
N ILE A 177 -14.58 10.87 -9.73
CA ILE A 177 -14.46 11.70 -8.52
C ILE A 177 -13.43 12.81 -8.76
N HIS A 178 -12.23 12.46 -9.21
CA HIS A 178 -11.15 13.40 -9.54
C HIS A 178 -10.31 12.81 -10.67
N GLU A 179 -10.19 13.48 -11.81
CA GLU A 179 -9.39 12.98 -12.94
C GLU A 179 -8.48 14.10 -13.47
N SER A 180 -7.18 13.85 -13.46
CA SER A 180 -6.13 14.83 -13.79
C SER A 180 -5.30 14.45 -15.03
N GLY A 181 -5.51 13.26 -15.58
CA GLY A 181 -4.83 12.81 -16.80
C GLY A 181 -5.04 11.33 -17.11
N PRO A 182 -4.34 10.83 -18.16
CA PRO A 182 -4.37 9.41 -18.52
C PRO A 182 -3.91 8.52 -17.37
N ALA A 183 -4.57 7.37 -17.20
CA ALA A 183 -4.25 6.38 -16.16
C ALA A 183 -2.75 6.03 -16.12
N ALA A 184 -2.17 5.69 -17.27
CA ALA A 184 -0.76 5.31 -17.40
C ALA A 184 0.28 6.38 -16.97
N GLU A 185 -0.15 7.60 -16.64
CA GLU A 185 0.70 8.70 -16.20
C GLU A 185 0.28 9.26 -14.83
N ARG A 186 -0.70 8.66 -14.15
CA ARG A 186 -1.24 9.10 -12.86
C ARG A 186 -1.30 7.92 -11.92
N LEU A 187 -1.25 8.16 -10.61
CA LEU A 187 -1.62 7.13 -9.65
C LEU A 187 -3.16 7.04 -9.62
N ASP A 188 -3.72 5.88 -9.98
CA ASP A 188 -5.16 5.66 -10.00
C ASP A 188 -5.65 4.99 -8.70
N LEU A 189 -6.48 5.72 -7.94
CA LEU A 189 -7.18 5.22 -6.76
C LEU A 189 -8.62 4.81 -7.11
N LEU A 190 -9.01 3.58 -6.78
CA LEU A 190 -10.38 3.10 -6.99
C LEU A 190 -11.06 2.77 -5.65
N VAL A 191 -12.11 3.53 -5.33
CA VAL A 191 -12.95 3.37 -4.14
C VAL A 191 -14.11 2.43 -4.48
N LEU A 192 -14.14 1.25 -3.89
CA LEU A 192 -15.14 0.20 -4.10
C LEU A 192 -16.30 0.33 -3.12
N ALA A 193 -17.53 0.24 -3.62
CA ALA A 193 -18.73 0.21 -2.78
C ALA A 193 -18.90 -1.18 -2.14
N GLU A 194 -19.00 -1.22 -0.81
CA GLU A 194 -19.27 -2.45 -0.07
C GLU A 194 -20.44 -2.27 0.92
N GLY A 195 -21.40 -3.19 0.93
CA GLY A 195 -22.60 -3.07 1.78
C GLY A 195 -23.56 -1.93 1.38
N TYR A 196 -23.42 -1.37 0.17
CA TYR A 196 -24.38 -0.41 -0.39
C TYR A 196 -25.34 -1.13 -1.34
N THR A 197 -26.64 -1.09 -1.06
CA THR A 197 -27.67 -1.62 -1.97
C THR A 197 -27.83 -0.75 -3.20
N LYS A 198 -28.57 -1.24 -4.21
CA LYS A 198 -28.89 -0.45 -5.41
C LYS A 198 -29.61 0.87 -5.08
N ALA A 199 -30.43 0.90 -4.04
CA ALA A 199 -31.11 2.12 -3.58
C ALA A 199 -30.17 3.13 -2.90
N GLU A 200 -29.02 2.68 -2.43
CA GLU A 200 -28.01 3.48 -1.73
C GLU A 200 -26.86 3.92 -2.66
N GLU A 201 -27.02 3.77 -3.98
CA GLU A 201 -26.03 4.14 -4.97
C GLU A 201 -25.61 5.62 -4.86
N LEU A 202 -26.57 6.53 -4.69
CA LEU A 202 -26.28 7.95 -4.49
C LEU A 202 -25.61 8.23 -3.13
N LYS A 203 -25.88 7.40 -2.11
CA LYS A 203 -25.20 7.49 -0.82
C LYS A 203 -23.73 7.13 -0.98
N PHE A 204 -23.43 6.01 -1.65
CA PHE A 204 -22.06 5.62 -1.96
C PHE A 204 -21.30 6.73 -2.70
N GLU A 205 -21.90 7.32 -3.74
CA GLU A 205 -21.25 8.41 -4.47
C GLU A 205 -20.92 9.60 -3.56
N ALA A 206 -21.84 9.96 -2.66
CA ALA A 206 -21.63 11.06 -1.72
C ALA A 206 -20.52 10.75 -0.72
N ASP A 207 -20.51 9.53 -0.15
CA ASP A 207 -19.48 9.09 0.79
C ASP A 207 -18.10 9.01 0.12
N ALA A 208 -18.01 8.41 -1.07
CA ALA A 208 -16.77 8.30 -1.82
C ALA A 208 -16.20 9.68 -2.17
N LYS A 209 -17.04 10.63 -2.61
CA LYS A 209 -16.61 12.02 -2.89
C LYS A 209 -16.14 12.76 -1.64
N ARG A 210 -16.86 12.61 -0.52
CA ARG A 210 -16.50 13.25 0.76
C ARG A 210 -15.15 12.76 1.27
N LEU A 211 -14.94 11.45 1.32
CA LEU A 211 -13.70 10.88 1.85
C LEU A 211 -12.51 11.07 0.90
N SER A 212 -12.74 10.99 -0.41
CA SER A 212 -11.71 11.34 -1.39
C SER A 212 -11.30 12.81 -1.32
N ARG A 213 -12.22 13.72 -0.98
CA ARG A 213 -11.88 15.12 -0.74
C ARG A 213 -10.96 15.27 0.48
N ALA A 214 -11.28 14.62 1.59
CA ALA A 214 -10.42 14.67 2.79
C ALA A 214 -9.00 14.17 2.49
N LEU A 215 -8.87 13.12 1.67
CA LEU A 215 -7.58 12.67 1.15
C LEU A 215 -6.88 13.75 0.33
N LEU A 216 -7.55 14.31 -0.68
CA LEU A 216 -7.00 15.34 -1.58
C LEU A 216 -6.73 16.68 -0.88
N GLU A 217 -7.22 16.90 0.33
CA GLU A 217 -6.89 18.05 1.17
C GLU A 217 -5.67 17.78 2.09
N THR A 218 -5.25 16.52 2.22
CA THR A 218 -4.14 16.11 3.09
C THR A 218 -2.82 16.03 2.31
N PRO A 219 -1.74 16.71 2.74
CA PRO A 219 -0.41 16.52 2.15
C PRO A 219 0.12 15.08 2.34
N PRO A 220 0.87 14.53 1.36
CA PRO A 220 1.29 15.17 0.11
C PRO A 220 0.24 15.11 -1.01
N PHE A 221 -0.90 14.41 -0.82
CA PHE A 221 -1.91 14.25 -1.87
C PHE A 221 -2.46 15.58 -2.39
N SER A 222 -2.62 16.58 -1.53
CA SER A 222 -3.05 17.93 -1.92
C SER A 222 -2.07 18.59 -2.90
N THR A 223 -0.78 18.58 -2.58
CA THR A 223 0.28 19.11 -3.45
C THR A 223 0.54 18.28 -4.69
N ARG A 224 0.14 16.99 -4.66
CA ARG A 224 0.31 16.03 -5.76
C ARG A 224 -1.00 15.75 -6.50
N SER A 225 -2.06 16.53 -6.28
CA SER A 225 -3.39 16.25 -6.84
C SER A 225 -3.44 16.14 -8.37
N ALA A 226 -2.54 16.83 -9.07
CA ALA A 226 -2.38 16.72 -10.53
C ALA A 226 -1.77 15.40 -11.01
N ASP A 227 -1.20 14.61 -10.10
CA ASP A 227 -0.61 13.30 -10.35
C ASP A 227 -1.56 12.14 -9.99
N LEU A 228 -2.77 12.45 -9.56
CA LEU A 228 -3.73 11.48 -9.03
C LEU A 228 -5.01 11.44 -9.87
N ASN A 229 -5.54 10.24 -10.04
CA ASN A 229 -6.93 10.01 -10.42
C ASN A 229 -7.63 9.29 -9.26
N VAL A 230 -8.90 9.63 -9.02
CA VAL A 230 -9.77 8.97 -8.06
C VAL A 230 -11.10 8.65 -8.74
N ARG A 231 -11.50 7.39 -8.65
CA ARG A 231 -12.77 6.88 -9.17
C ARG A 231 -13.47 6.09 -8.08
N GLY A 232 -14.79 6.10 -8.10
CA GLY A 232 -15.63 5.15 -7.38
C GLY A 232 -16.01 3.99 -8.29
N LEU A 233 -16.22 2.81 -7.71
CA LEU A 233 -16.81 1.66 -8.36
C LEU A 233 -18.02 1.20 -7.55
N PHE A 234 -19.21 1.47 -8.08
CA PHE A 234 -20.43 1.00 -7.46
C PHE A 234 -20.73 -0.44 -7.90
N VAL A 235 -20.75 -1.35 -6.93
CA VAL A 235 -21.27 -2.72 -7.04
C VAL A 235 -22.38 -2.86 -6.02
N ALA A 236 -23.59 -3.18 -6.48
CA ALA A 236 -24.74 -3.29 -5.60
C ALA A 236 -24.61 -4.52 -4.70
N SER A 237 -24.62 -4.31 -3.39
CA SER A 237 -24.81 -5.37 -2.41
C SER A 237 -26.29 -5.76 -2.33
N PRO A 238 -26.62 -7.04 -2.05
CA PRO A 238 -28.01 -7.47 -1.89
C PRO A 238 -28.65 -6.91 -0.61
N GLN A 239 -27.84 -6.55 0.38
CA GLN A 239 -28.25 -6.01 1.67
C GLN A 239 -27.40 -4.80 2.06
N SER A 240 -27.98 -3.91 2.86
CA SER A 240 -27.27 -2.75 3.41
C SER A 240 -26.40 -3.19 4.59
N GLY A 241 -25.17 -2.70 4.63
CA GLY A 241 -24.19 -3.04 5.66
C GLY A 241 -23.39 -4.31 5.39
N ILE A 242 -22.34 -4.49 6.19
CA ILE A 242 -21.42 -5.64 6.13
C ILE A 242 -21.64 -6.60 7.30
N ARG A 243 -20.95 -7.75 7.26
CA ARG A 243 -21.00 -8.76 8.32
C ARG A 243 -20.34 -8.26 9.60
N ASP A 244 -21.02 -8.42 10.74
CA ASP A 244 -20.50 -8.17 12.09
C ASP A 244 -20.83 -9.38 12.99
N PRO A 245 -19.96 -10.40 13.00
CA PRO A 245 -20.17 -11.62 13.79
C PRO A 245 -20.38 -11.35 15.28
N ARG A 246 -19.62 -10.44 15.89
CA ARG A 246 -19.79 -10.08 17.30
C ARG A 246 -21.14 -9.42 17.56
N ARG A 247 -21.78 -8.78 16.58
CA ARG A 247 -23.16 -8.27 16.68
C ARG A 247 -24.23 -9.22 16.15
N GLU A 248 -23.87 -10.45 15.78
CA GLU A 248 -24.77 -11.44 15.16
C GLU A 248 -25.38 -10.96 13.83
N VAL A 249 -24.69 -10.06 13.13
CA VAL A 249 -25.10 -9.56 11.81
C VAL A 249 -24.39 -10.35 10.73
N TRP A 250 -25.16 -11.06 9.91
CA TRP A 250 -24.66 -11.95 8.87
C TRP A 250 -25.04 -11.47 7.46
N SER A 251 -24.52 -10.31 7.06
CA SER A 251 -24.69 -9.78 5.69
C SER A 251 -23.80 -10.52 4.69
N ASP A 252 -24.32 -10.80 3.50
CA ASP A 252 -23.56 -11.28 2.34
C ASP A 252 -23.43 -10.14 1.31
N SER A 253 -22.64 -9.13 1.68
CA SER A 253 -22.37 -7.94 0.87
C SER A 253 -21.53 -8.28 -0.37
N ALA A 254 -21.43 -7.32 -1.31
CA ALA A 254 -20.86 -7.52 -2.65
C ALA A 254 -19.50 -8.25 -2.66
N PHE A 255 -18.61 -7.89 -1.75
CA PHE A 255 -17.29 -8.51 -1.61
C PHE A 255 -17.15 -9.33 -0.33
N GLY A 256 -18.21 -9.50 0.46
CA GLY A 256 -18.20 -10.29 1.69
C GLY A 256 -17.25 -9.75 2.76
N ALA A 257 -17.04 -8.43 2.83
CA ALA A 257 -16.27 -7.83 3.90
C ALA A 257 -16.90 -8.11 5.27
N SER A 258 -16.05 -8.31 6.28
CA SER A 258 -16.49 -8.64 7.63
C SER A 258 -15.62 -7.95 8.65
N TYR A 259 -16.25 -7.44 9.71
CA TYR A 259 -15.56 -7.21 10.98
C TYR A 259 -14.98 -8.52 11.52
N ASN A 260 -14.13 -8.41 12.55
CA ASN A 260 -13.57 -9.56 13.26
C ASN A 260 -12.52 -10.34 12.48
N ALA A 261 -11.80 -9.68 11.55
CA ALA A 261 -10.60 -10.27 10.96
C ALA A 261 -9.59 -10.60 12.08
N PHE A 262 -9.10 -11.85 12.08
CA PHE A 262 -8.19 -12.39 13.09
C PHE A 262 -8.68 -12.22 14.54
N ASP A 263 -10.00 -12.28 14.74
CA ASP A 263 -10.70 -12.04 16.01
C ASP A 263 -10.58 -10.61 16.57
N SER A 264 -10.00 -9.67 15.82
CA SER A 264 -9.94 -8.25 16.21
C SER A 264 -11.26 -7.53 15.89
N ASP A 265 -11.94 -6.96 16.90
CA ASP A 265 -13.32 -6.45 16.77
C ASP A 265 -13.55 -5.53 15.56
N ARG A 266 -12.61 -4.61 15.36
CA ARG A 266 -12.75 -3.48 14.42
C ARG A 266 -11.93 -3.67 13.15
N TYR A 267 -11.20 -4.78 13.03
CA TYR A 267 -10.41 -5.08 11.85
C TYR A 267 -11.32 -5.66 10.77
N VAL A 268 -11.39 -4.98 9.62
CA VAL A 268 -12.30 -5.32 8.52
C VAL A 268 -11.50 -5.74 7.30
N LEU A 269 -11.71 -6.98 6.86
CA LEU A 269 -11.13 -7.52 5.62
C LEU A 269 -12.22 -8.22 4.79
N THR A 270 -11.92 -8.43 3.52
CA THR A 270 -12.55 -9.46 2.68
C THR A 270 -11.50 -10.52 2.35
N TYR A 271 -11.96 -11.75 2.18
CA TYR A 271 -11.15 -12.89 1.71
C TYR A 271 -11.50 -13.30 0.28
N ARG A 272 -12.29 -12.49 -0.44
CA ARG A 272 -12.74 -12.74 -1.82
C ARG A 272 -11.93 -11.94 -2.84
N ASP A 273 -10.60 -11.98 -2.74
CA ASP A 273 -9.67 -11.21 -3.58
C ASP A 273 -10.00 -11.34 -5.07
N ARG A 274 -10.16 -12.57 -5.58
CA ARG A 274 -10.37 -12.79 -7.01
C ARG A 274 -11.69 -12.20 -7.51
N GLU A 275 -12.78 -12.34 -6.75
CA GLU A 275 -14.07 -11.75 -7.10
C GLU A 275 -14.01 -10.22 -7.10
N LEU A 276 -13.35 -9.65 -6.09
CA LEU A 276 -13.11 -8.22 -5.98
C LEU A 276 -12.29 -7.70 -7.16
N ARG A 277 -11.18 -8.36 -7.50
CA ARG A 277 -10.30 -7.99 -8.63
C ARG A 277 -11.01 -8.09 -9.97
N GLU A 278 -11.85 -9.10 -10.16
CA GLU A 278 -12.61 -9.31 -11.41
C GLU A 278 -13.59 -8.16 -11.68
N LEU A 279 -14.24 -7.62 -10.65
CA LEU A 279 -15.13 -6.46 -10.78
C LEU A 279 -14.35 -5.14 -10.83
N ALA A 280 -13.26 -5.02 -10.05
CA ALA A 280 -12.39 -3.84 -10.05
C ALA A 280 -11.74 -3.58 -11.42
N ALA A 281 -11.50 -4.63 -12.21
CA ALA A 281 -10.96 -4.53 -13.58
C ALA A 281 -11.86 -3.72 -14.55
N ALA A 282 -13.08 -3.37 -14.16
CA ALA A 282 -13.95 -2.46 -14.93
C ALA A 282 -13.44 -1.00 -14.99
N ALA A 283 -12.43 -0.63 -14.18
CA ALA A 283 -11.79 0.68 -14.22
C ALA A 283 -10.26 0.56 -14.14
N PRO A 284 -9.48 1.54 -14.65
CA PRO A 284 -8.05 1.64 -14.34
C PRO A 284 -7.85 1.90 -12.86
N TYR A 285 -6.91 1.17 -12.24
CA TYR A 285 -6.53 1.34 -10.84
C TYR A 285 -5.12 0.80 -10.58
N ASP A 286 -4.44 1.44 -9.63
CA ASP A 286 -3.23 0.98 -8.95
C ASP A 286 -3.55 0.55 -7.52
N PHE A 287 -4.33 1.36 -6.81
CA PHE A 287 -4.68 1.15 -5.40
C PHE A 287 -6.19 1.03 -5.21
N LEU A 288 -6.60 0.18 -4.27
CA LEU A 288 -7.99 -0.10 -3.96
C LEU A 288 -8.35 0.35 -2.54
N VAL A 289 -9.52 0.95 -2.39
CA VAL A 289 -10.12 1.28 -1.09
C VAL A 289 -11.52 0.70 -1.04
N ILE A 290 -11.79 -0.16 -0.07
CA ILE A 290 -13.13 -0.71 0.18
C ILE A 290 -13.84 0.21 1.15
N LEU A 291 -14.73 1.04 0.62
CA LEU A 291 -15.58 1.90 1.43
C LEU A 291 -16.86 1.13 1.77
N PHE A 292 -17.05 0.83 3.05
CA PHE A 292 -18.21 0.05 3.48
C PHE A 292 -19.26 0.88 4.21
N ASN A 293 -20.51 0.61 3.88
CA ASN A 293 -21.68 1.27 4.46
C ASN A 293 -21.87 0.85 5.92
N GLY A 294 -21.48 1.69 6.87
CA GLY A 294 -21.60 1.34 8.28
C GLY A 294 -21.15 2.42 9.23
N ARG A 295 -21.79 2.47 10.40
CA ARG A 295 -21.50 3.44 11.46
C ARG A 295 -20.43 2.97 12.44
N LYS A 296 -20.37 1.67 12.73
CA LYS A 296 -19.37 1.12 13.65
C LYS A 296 -17.98 1.48 13.13
N TYR A 297 -17.13 1.98 14.02
CA TYR A 297 -15.74 2.26 13.68
C TYR A 297 -15.04 0.95 13.29
N GLY A 298 -14.40 0.95 12.12
CA GLY A 298 -13.54 -0.13 11.67
C GLY A 298 -12.88 0.20 10.35
N GLY A 299 -11.85 -0.56 10.05
CA GLY A 299 -11.00 -0.36 8.88
C GLY A 299 -9.82 -1.32 8.91
N GLY A 300 -8.89 -1.09 8.00
CA GLY A 300 -7.66 -1.85 7.87
C GLY A 300 -6.92 -1.44 6.60
N GLY A 301 -5.61 -1.64 6.54
CA GLY A 301 -4.82 -1.33 5.36
C GLY A 301 -3.61 -2.23 5.26
N ILE A 302 -3.46 -2.92 4.12
CA ILE A 302 -2.33 -3.80 3.84
C ILE A 302 -1.62 -3.28 2.59
N TYR A 303 -0.31 -3.07 2.69
CA TYR A 303 0.52 -2.48 1.63
C TYR A 303 0.37 -3.21 0.29
N ASN A 304 0.00 -2.47 -0.76
CA ASN A 304 -0.27 -2.95 -2.12
C ASN A 304 -1.36 -4.04 -2.26
N LEU A 305 -2.21 -4.19 -1.24
CA LEU A 305 -3.42 -5.02 -1.30
C LEU A 305 -4.67 -4.14 -1.47
N TRP A 306 -5.14 -3.53 -0.39
CA TRP A 306 -6.20 -2.50 -0.30
C TRP A 306 -6.27 -1.93 1.12
N SER A 307 -7.05 -0.86 1.27
CA SER A 307 -7.59 -0.42 2.57
C SER A 307 -9.10 -0.67 2.68
N THR A 308 -9.61 -0.67 3.91
CA THR A 308 -11.04 -0.71 4.23
C THR A 308 -11.39 0.43 5.18
N CYS A 309 -12.57 1.04 5.01
CA CYS A 309 -12.99 2.18 5.83
C CYS A 309 -14.51 2.22 6.00
N ALA A 310 -14.96 2.42 7.25
CA ALA A 310 -16.36 2.71 7.56
C ALA A 310 -16.77 4.10 7.03
N SER A 311 -17.91 4.19 6.37
CA SER A 311 -18.36 5.45 5.78
C SER A 311 -18.99 6.42 6.76
N ASP A 312 -19.70 5.92 7.79
CA ASP A 312 -20.67 6.71 8.57
C ASP A 312 -20.21 6.97 10.01
N THR A 313 -18.96 6.66 10.35
CA THR A 313 -18.38 7.03 11.64
C THR A 313 -17.90 8.48 11.64
N SER A 314 -17.99 9.16 12.79
CA SER A 314 -17.57 10.56 12.96
C SER A 314 -16.08 10.81 12.66
N VAL A 315 -15.27 9.76 12.64
CA VAL A 315 -13.83 9.79 12.32
C VAL A 315 -13.49 9.19 10.96
N ALA A 316 -14.47 9.00 10.06
CA ALA A 316 -14.28 8.32 8.77
C ALA A 316 -13.20 8.99 7.90
N GLU A 317 -13.12 10.32 7.89
CA GLU A 317 -12.09 11.05 7.14
C GLU A 317 -10.68 10.71 7.63
N TYR A 318 -10.48 10.60 8.95
CA TYR A 318 -9.22 10.16 9.52
C TYR A 318 -8.90 8.72 9.12
N VAL A 319 -9.86 7.79 9.29
CA VAL A 319 -9.65 6.36 8.99
C VAL A 319 -9.28 6.20 7.51
N PHE A 320 -10.03 6.84 6.61
CA PHE A 320 -9.78 6.76 5.18
C PHE A 320 -8.33 7.15 4.81
N VAL A 321 -7.81 8.23 5.39
CA VAL A 321 -6.44 8.69 5.12
C VAL A 321 -5.39 7.82 5.83
N HIS A 322 -5.64 7.42 7.08
CA HIS A 322 -4.76 6.56 7.86
C HIS A 322 -4.55 5.19 7.19
N GLU A 323 -5.63 4.52 6.79
CA GLU A 323 -5.57 3.20 6.16
C GLU A 323 -4.94 3.24 4.75
N LEU A 324 -5.04 4.39 4.07
CA LEU A 324 -4.26 4.64 2.85
C LEU A 324 -2.77 4.84 3.13
N GLY A 325 -2.41 5.36 4.31
CA GLY A 325 -1.02 5.38 4.77
C GLY A 325 -0.39 3.99 4.75
N HIS A 326 -1.11 2.95 5.20
CA HIS A 326 -0.65 1.56 5.13
C HIS A 326 -0.67 1.02 3.69
N SER A 327 -1.84 1.03 3.06
CA SER A 327 -2.05 0.33 1.78
C SER A 327 -1.30 0.96 0.60
N LEU A 328 -1.11 2.28 0.61
CA LEU A 328 -0.35 3.02 -0.39
C LEU A 328 1.06 3.35 0.09
N GLY A 329 1.21 3.95 1.28
CA GLY A 329 2.51 4.46 1.75
C GLY A 329 3.45 3.39 2.29
N GLY A 330 2.95 2.18 2.57
CA GLY A 330 3.73 1.15 3.27
C GLY A 330 4.12 1.57 4.68
N LEU A 331 3.36 2.48 5.28
CA LEU A 331 3.63 3.02 6.61
C LEU A 331 3.22 1.99 7.67
N ALA A 332 4.01 1.86 8.73
CA ALA A 332 3.60 1.18 9.95
C ALA A 332 2.71 2.09 10.80
N ASP A 333 1.94 1.48 11.69
CA ASP A 333 1.36 2.21 12.80
C ASP A 333 2.45 2.76 13.72
N GLU A 334 2.31 4.04 14.06
CA GLU A 334 3.20 4.71 15.00
C GLU A 334 2.69 4.58 16.45
N TYR A 335 1.47 4.09 16.66
CA TYR A 335 0.94 3.84 18.01
C TYR A 335 1.42 2.51 18.58
N TYR A 336 1.52 2.45 19.91
CA TYR A 336 2.12 1.33 20.63
C TYR A 336 1.24 0.74 21.74
N SER A 337 0.07 1.33 22.01
CA SER A 337 -0.78 0.96 23.16
C SER A 337 -2.11 0.31 22.77
N SER A 338 -2.35 0.10 21.47
CA SER A 338 -3.56 -0.54 20.97
C SER A 338 -3.52 -2.05 21.14
N GLN A 339 -4.69 -2.64 21.40
CA GLN A 339 -4.86 -4.09 21.29
C GLN A 339 -4.84 -4.52 19.83
N VAL A 340 -3.94 -5.45 19.50
CA VAL A 340 -3.82 -6.09 18.18
C VAL A 340 -3.85 -7.62 18.35
N SER A 341 -4.14 -8.35 17.28
CA SER A 341 -4.15 -9.82 17.25
C SER A 341 -2.77 -10.44 16.96
N TYR A 342 -1.77 -9.61 16.66
CA TYR A 342 -0.40 -10.02 16.34
C TYR A 342 0.41 -10.25 17.62
N GLU A 343 1.20 -11.33 17.66
CA GLU A 343 2.05 -11.61 18.82
C GLU A 343 3.51 -11.17 18.62
N GLU A 344 4.04 -11.22 17.39
CA GLU A 344 5.45 -10.91 17.08
C GLU A 344 5.57 -10.24 15.70
N PHE A 345 4.86 -9.13 15.47
CA PHE A 345 4.84 -8.46 14.15
C PHE A 345 6.24 -7.95 13.74
N THR A 346 7.02 -7.43 14.70
CA THR A 346 8.44 -7.09 14.53
C THR A 346 9.29 -7.89 15.53
N PRO A 347 9.94 -8.99 15.11
CA PRO A 347 10.74 -9.79 16.01
C PRO A 347 11.87 -8.98 16.70
N PRO A 348 12.10 -9.15 18.01
CA PRO A 348 13.23 -8.53 18.69
C PRO A 348 14.53 -9.00 18.05
N GLY A 349 15.24 -8.14 17.34
CA GLY A 349 16.29 -8.67 16.47
C GLY A 349 16.40 -8.02 15.10
N THR A 350 15.33 -7.39 14.64
CA THR A 350 15.21 -6.97 13.24
C THR A 350 14.98 -5.46 13.11
N GLU A 351 15.42 -4.90 11.99
CA GLU A 351 15.01 -3.56 11.59
C GLU A 351 13.70 -3.70 10.79
N PRO A 352 12.61 -2.99 11.16
CA PRO A 352 11.38 -2.96 10.37
C PRO A 352 11.68 -2.56 8.92
N TRP A 353 10.86 -2.94 7.94
CA TRP A 353 11.06 -2.45 6.56
C TRP A 353 10.32 -1.13 6.32
N GLU A 354 9.29 -0.85 7.13
CA GLU A 354 8.43 0.31 7.04
C GLU A 354 9.25 1.60 7.23
N PRO A 355 9.00 2.65 6.45
CA PRO A 355 9.88 3.82 6.41
C PRO A 355 9.77 4.72 7.64
N ASN A 356 8.67 4.62 8.41
CA ASN A 356 8.33 5.50 9.53
C ASN A 356 8.50 4.86 10.91
N VAL A 357 9.11 3.67 11.01
CA VAL A 357 9.45 3.04 12.29
C VAL A 357 10.85 2.48 12.23
N THR A 358 11.61 2.53 13.33
CA THR A 358 12.98 1.98 13.39
C THR A 358 13.24 1.30 14.72
N ALA A 359 14.10 0.28 14.73
CA ALA A 359 14.62 -0.29 15.98
C ALA A 359 15.80 0.52 16.55
N LEU A 360 16.29 1.53 15.81
CA LEU A 360 17.36 2.47 16.21
C LEU A 360 18.59 1.78 16.81
N ARG A 361 18.97 0.61 16.28
CA ARG A 361 20.12 -0.16 16.79
C ARG A 361 21.40 0.66 16.78
N GLU A 362 21.56 1.46 15.73
CA GLU A 362 22.67 2.37 15.54
C GLU A 362 22.09 3.76 15.23
N PRO A 363 22.21 4.76 16.12
CA PRO A 363 21.63 6.10 15.90
C PRO A 363 22.15 6.80 14.63
N TRP A 364 23.34 6.41 14.15
CA TRP A 364 23.93 6.88 12.89
C TRP A 364 23.19 6.36 11.65
N ASN A 365 22.46 5.24 11.79
CA ASN A 365 21.73 4.56 10.71
C ASN A 365 20.21 4.80 10.78
N LEU A 366 19.77 5.86 11.45
CA LEU A 366 18.38 6.27 11.47
C LEU A 366 17.85 6.48 10.03
N LYS A 367 16.76 5.81 9.68
CA LYS A 367 16.15 5.80 8.33
C LYS A 367 15.85 7.19 7.74
N TRP A 368 15.56 8.16 8.60
CA TRP A 368 15.24 9.54 8.23
C TRP A 368 16.23 10.55 8.83
N ARG A 369 17.47 10.13 9.05
CA ARG A 369 18.53 10.97 9.62
C ARG A 369 18.68 12.30 8.87
N ASP A 370 18.52 12.29 7.55
CA ASP A 370 18.60 13.47 6.68
C ASP A 370 17.51 14.52 6.97
N LEU A 371 16.40 14.13 7.60
CA LEU A 371 15.31 15.02 8.00
C LEU A 371 15.45 15.51 9.45
N VAL A 372 16.36 14.95 10.25
CA VAL A 372 16.56 15.34 11.65
C VAL A 372 17.24 16.70 11.72
N GLN A 373 16.59 17.63 12.40
CA GLN A 373 17.12 18.99 12.60
C GLN A 373 18.39 18.97 13.47
N PRO A 374 19.40 19.80 13.17
CA PRO A 374 20.61 19.89 14.00
C PRO A 374 20.29 20.16 15.47
N GLY A 375 20.93 19.39 16.36
CA GLY A 375 20.75 19.51 17.82
C GLY A 375 19.55 18.77 18.39
N THR A 376 18.73 18.09 17.57
CA THR A 376 17.72 17.15 18.10
C THR A 376 18.40 15.89 18.64
N PRO A 377 18.23 15.54 19.93
CA PRO A 377 18.82 14.34 20.52
C PRO A 377 18.22 13.06 19.91
N LEU A 378 19.02 12.01 19.81
CA LEU A 378 18.62 10.67 19.35
C LEU A 378 19.05 9.62 20.39
N PRO A 379 18.12 8.87 20.99
CA PRO A 379 16.67 9.02 20.88
C PRO A 379 16.17 10.38 21.39
N THR A 380 15.03 10.83 20.87
CA THR A 380 14.43 12.13 21.20
C THR A 380 13.53 11.98 22.43
N PRO A 381 13.81 12.67 23.55
CA PRO A 381 12.99 12.56 24.74
C PRO A 381 11.65 13.27 24.53
N TRP A 382 10.60 12.71 25.10
CA TRP A 382 9.25 13.26 25.16
C TRP A 382 8.59 12.81 26.46
N GLU A 383 7.49 13.45 26.87
CA GLU A 383 6.77 13.19 28.12
C GLU A 383 5.94 11.89 28.07
N LYS A 384 6.57 10.79 27.63
CA LYS A 384 5.95 9.48 27.43
C LYS A 384 5.21 8.97 28.66
N ALA A 385 5.79 9.12 29.85
CA ALA A 385 5.17 8.65 31.09
C ALA A 385 3.83 9.35 31.37
N ASN A 386 3.74 10.65 31.04
CA ASN A 386 2.51 11.42 31.17
C ASN A 386 1.47 10.96 30.12
N TYR A 387 1.90 10.80 28.86
CA TYR A 387 1.04 10.26 27.80
C TYR A 387 0.50 8.86 28.14
N ASP A 388 1.36 7.94 28.59
CA ASP A 388 0.99 6.58 28.97
C ASP A 388 -0.07 6.58 30.08
N SER A 389 0.09 7.44 31.10
CA SER A 389 -0.89 7.56 32.19
C SER A 389 -2.26 8.02 31.70
N VAL A 390 -2.30 8.96 30.74
CA VAL A 390 -3.55 9.46 30.16
C VAL A 390 -4.19 8.40 29.26
N ASP A 391 -3.41 7.78 28.37
CA ASP A 391 -3.89 6.76 27.44
C ASP A 391 -4.45 5.53 28.16
N GLN A 392 -3.76 5.03 29.19
CA GLN A 392 -4.25 3.90 30.00
C GLN A 392 -5.66 4.15 30.56
N GLY A 393 -5.93 5.35 31.07
CA GLY A 393 -7.27 5.73 31.55
C GLY A 393 -8.34 5.65 30.46
N PHE A 394 -8.00 6.08 29.24
CA PHE A 394 -8.90 5.99 28.10
C PHE A 394 -9.08 4.56 27.57
N GLN A 395 -8.02 3.74 27.54
CA GLN A 395 -8.11 2.34 27.13
C GLN A 395 -9.04 1.55 28.06
N SER A 396 -8.96 1.75 29.37
CA SER A 396 -9.89 1.11 30.32
C SER A 396 -11.35 1.50 30.06
N ARG A 397 -11.63 2.81 29.84
CA ARG A 397 -12.99 3.27 29.51
C ARG A 397 -13.49 2.71 28.19
N ARG A 398 -12.62 2.63 27.19
CA ARG A 398 -12.96 2.08 25.87
C ARG A 398 -13.25 0.59 25.93
N ALA A 399 -12.51 -0.17 26.73
CA ALA A 399 -12.79 -1.59 26.94
C ALA A 399 -14.18 -1.82 27.58
N GLU A 400 -14.58 -0.96 28.52
CA GLU A 400 -15.93 -1.01 29.10
C GLU A 400 -17.03 -0.64 28.09
N LEU A 401 -16.85 0.44 27.31
CA LEU A 401 -17.80 0.81 26.25
C LEU A 401 -17.93 -0.26 25.17
N GLY A 402 -16.85 -0.98 24.85
CA GLY A 402 -16.83 -2.09 23.90
C GLY A 402 -17.80 -3.22 24.28
N LYS A 403 -18.07 -3.42 25.58
CA LYS A 403 -19.06 -4.42 26.05
C LYS A 403 -20.50 -4.03 25.69
N GLY A 404 -20.79 -2.74 25.67
CA GLY A 404 -22.14 -2.20 25.42
C GLY A 404 -22.51 -2.06 23.94
N ARG A 405 -21.54 -2.18 23.02
CA ARG A 405 -21.74 -2.02 21.57
C ARG A 405 -22.35 -0.66 21.15
N ASP A 406 -22.10 0.37 21.95
CA ASP A 406 -22.61 1.73 21.69
C ASP A 406 -21.62 2.53 20.83
N ASP A 407 -21.92 2.65 19.54
CA ASP A 407 -21.09 3.40 18.60
C ASP A 407 -21.05 4.90 18.92
N ALA A 408 -22.16 5.49 19.39
CA ALA A 408 -22.21 6.91 19.70
C ALA A 408 -21.37 7.24 20.94
N ALA A 409 -21.40 6.40 21.97
CA ALA A 409 -20.55 6.56 23.14
C ALA A 409 -19.07 6.40 22.80
N ASN A 410 -18.72 5.46 21.91
CA ASN A 410 -17.35 5.30 21.42
C ASN A 410 -16.87 6.55 20.66
N GLU A 411 -17.71 7.12 19.80
CA GLU A 411 -17.40 8.36 19.07
C GLU A 411 -17.25 9.57 20.00
N ALA A 412 -18.08 9.68 21.03
CA ALA A 412 -17.93 10.71 22.05
C ALA A 412 -16.59 10.57 22.81
N LEU A 413 -16.19 9.34 23.14
CA LEU A 413 -14.89 9.07 23.76
C LEU A 413 -13.72 9.43 22.83
N PHE A 414 -13.85 9.21 21.52
CA PHE A 414 -12.82 9.62 20.56
C PHE A 414 -12.60 11.15 20.56
N ALA A 415 -13.68 11.92 20.65
CA ALA A 415 -13.61 13.37 20.74
C ALA A 415 -12.97 13.86 22.05
N GLU A 416 -13.29 13.20 23.17
CA GLU A 416 -12.68 13.48 24.47
C GLU A 416 -11.17 13.15 24.49
N ILE A 417 -10.78 11.97 23.96
CA ILE A 417 -9.36 11.62 23.82
C ILE A 417 -8.63 12.69 23.03
N LYS A 418 -9.23 13.15 21.93
CA LYS A 418 -8.63 14.19 21.08
C LYS A 418 -8.48 15.51 21.83
N SER A 419 -9.49 15.96 22.59
CA SER A 419 -9.42 17.23 23.32
C SER A 419 -8.37 17.23 24.44
N VAL A 420 -8.07 16.07 25.02
CA VAL A 420 -7.03 15.90 26.04
C VAL A 420 -5.64 15.70 25.43
N THR A 421 -5.50 14.79 24.47
CA THR A 421 -4.18 14.38 23.94
C THR A 421 -3.60 15.37 22.93
N THR A 422 -4.43 16.14 22.21
CA THR A 422 -3.93 17.16 21.27
C THR A 422 -3.07 18.22 21.97
N PRO A 423 -3.55 18.95 23.00
CA PRO A 423 -2.72 19.94 23.67
C PRO A 423 -1.54 19.30 24.42
N LEU A 424 -1.70 18.07 24.91
CA LEU A 424 -0.62 17.31 25.57
C LEU A 424 0.58 17.11 24.63
N LEU A 425 0.34 16.56 23.43
CA LEU A 425 1.39 16.30 22.45
C LEU A 425 1.94 17.59 21.80
N GLN A 426 1.11 18.63 21.70
CA GLN A 426 1.56 19.95 21.21
C GLN A 426 2.47 20.69 22.21
N ALA A 427 2.36 20.40 23.51
CA ALA A 427 3.18 21.01 24.55
C ALA A 427 4.58 20.38 24.67
N GLU A 428 4.83 19.27 23.97
CA GLU A 428 6.09 18.54 23.99
C GLU A 428 7.26 19.42 23.51
N LYS A 429 8.41 19.31 24.18
CA LYS A 429 9.60 20.13 23.88
C LYS A 429 10.05 20.03 22.42
N PHE A 430 9.86 18.87 21.81
CA PHE A 430 10.23 18.58 20.42
C PHE A 430 9.00 18.42 19.51
N ALA A 431 7.84 18.97 19.88
CA ALA A 431 6.67 19.00 19.02
C ALA A 431 7.00 19.64 17.66
N GLY A 432 6.54 19.01 16.57
CA GLY A 432 6.80 19.45 15.20
C GLY A 432 8.25 19.25 14.71
N ARG A 433 9.13 18.66 15.51
CA ARG A 433 10.49 18.30 15.08
C ARG A 433 10.56 16.85 14.65
N VAL A 434 11.39 16.58 13.64
CA VAL A 434 11.73 15.20 13.25
C VAL A 434 12.83 14.69 14.19
N GLY A 435 12.58 13.54 14.81
CA GLY A 435 13.44 12.89 15.80
C GLY A 435 13.27 11.38 15.81
N ALA A 436 13.59 10.72 16.91
CA ALA A 436 13.31 9.30 17.13
C ALA A 436 12.65 9.13 18.50
N PHE A 437 11.32 9.13 18.53
CA PHE A 437 10.49 9.09 19.74
C PHE A 437 10.16 7.64 20.08
N GLU A 438 10.50 7.19 21.28
CA GLU A 438 10.26 5.79 21.70
C GLU A 438 8.77 5.48 21.79
N GLY A 439 8.39 4.28 21.34
CA GLY A 439 7.03 3.78 21.24
C GLY A 439 6.53 3.86 19.80
N ALA A 440 6.41 2.71 19.13
CA ALA A 440 5.91 2.58 17.76
C ALA A 440 5.53 1.13 17.43
N ALA A 441 4.74 0.91 16.37
CA ALA A 441 4.40 -0.42 15.84
C ALA A 441 3.97 -1.42 16.92
N TYR A 442 3.03 -1.01 17.77
CA TYR A 442 2.48 -1.80 18.88
C TYR A 442 3.48 -2.13 20.02
N GLU A 443 4.71 -1.63 19.94
CA GLU A 443 5.77 -1.85 20.92
C GLU A 443 6.06 -0.58 21.71
N ALA A 444 5.83 -0.63 23.03
CA ALA A 444 6.00 0.53 23.91
C ALA A 444 7.47 0.92 24.12
N ARG A 445 8.43 0.03 23.80
CA ARG A 445 9.87 0.20 23.99
C ARG A 445 10.65 -0.42 22.84
N GLY A 446 11.85 0.10 22.59
CA GLY A 446 12.78 -0.48 21.60
C GLY A 446 12.47 -0.17 20.13
N LEU A 447 11.26 0.30 19.81
CA LEU A 447 10.91 0.88 18.51
C LEU A 447 10.66 2.38 18.62
N TYR A 448 10.98 3.10 17.55
CA TYR A 448 10.93 4.56 17.50
C TYR A 448 10.20 5.06 16.27
N ARG A 449 9.42 6.13 16.45
CA ARG A 449 8.70 6.87 15.40
C ARG A 449 9.34 8.25 15.13
N PRO A 450 9.11 8.86 13.95
CA PRO A 450 9.79 10.08 13.52
C PRO A 450 9.28 11.38 14.17
N SER A 451 8.05 11.39 14.70
CA SER A 451 7.39 12.58 15.24
C SER A 451 6.65 12.23 16.52
N VAL A 452 6.47 13.22 17.39
CA VAL A 452 5.67 13.03 18.61
C VAL A 452 4.20 12.76 18.30
N ASP A 453 3.70 13.29 17.17
CA ASP A 453 2.35 13.07 16.64
C ASP A 453 2.32 12.98 15.10
N CYS A 454 1.40 12.19 14.57
CA CYS A 454 1.23 11.84 13.16
C CYS A 454 -0.17 11.22 12.96
N ILE A 455 -0.75 11.28 11.75
CA ILE A 455 -1.94 10.48 11.41
C ILE A 455 -1.74 8.98 11.69
N MET A 456 -0.50 8.47 11.56
CA MET A 456 -0.18 7.08 11.87
C MET A 456 -0.07 6.81 13.38
N PHE A 457 -0.09 7.84 14.24
CA PHE A 457 -0.01 7.70 15.70
C PHE A 457 -1.36 7.95 16.36
N THR A 458 -1.98 9.10 16.10
CA THR A 458 -3.24 9.49 16.74
C THR A 458 -4.25 10.07 15.75
N ARG A 459 -5.49 10.21 16.22
CA ARG A 459 -6.60 10.91 15.54
C ARG A 459 -6.54 12.44 15.66
N ASN A 460 -5.45 12.99 16.20
CA ASN A 460 -5.33 14.41 16.50
C ASN A 460 -5.00 15.22 15.24
N PRO A 461 -3.87 14.99 14.55
CA PRO A 461 -3.48 15.78 13.39
C PRO A 461 -4.34 15.44 12.17
N LYS A 462 -4.35 16.36 11.21
CA LYS A 462 -4.92 16.15 9.87
C LYS A 462 -3.85 15.87 8.81
N THR A 463 -2.59 15.70 9.22
CA THR A 463 -1.46 15.54 8.31
C THR A 463 -0.55 14.41 8.78
N PHE A 464 0.17 13.83 7.83
CA PHE A 464 1.28 12.93 8.12
C PHE A 464 2.45 13.71 8.71
N CYS A 465 3.35 13.02 9.41
CA CYS A 465 4.65 13.59 9.75
C CYS A 465 5.54 13.65 8.49
N ALA A 466 6.60 14.46 8.50
CA ALA A 466 7.46 14.68 7.32
C ALA A 466 8.05 13.38 6.73
N VAL A 467 8.31 12.36 7.55
CA VAL A 467 8.83 11.06 7.09
C VAL A 467 7.76 10.27 6.36
N CYS A 468 6.53 10.24 6.89
CA CYS A 468 5.38 9.63 6.26
C CYS A 468 4.99 10.34 4.96
N GLU A 469 5.00 11.69 4.94
CA GLU A 469 4.78 12.46 3.71
C GLU A 469 5.81 12.12 2.64
N ARG A 470 7.10 12.07 2.98
CA ARG A 470 8.18 11.67 2.05
C ARG A 470 7.99 10.26 1.50
N ALA A 471 7.56 9.31 2.33
CA ALA A 471 7.31 7.93 1.91
C ALA A 471 6.13 7.83 0.94
N VAL A 472 5.00 8.48 1.25
CA VAL A 472 3.83 8.55 0.36
C VAL A 472 4.19 9.25 -0.95
N ASP A 473 4.91 10.37 -0.90
CA ASP A 473 5.35 11.12 -2.09
C ASP A 473 6.25 10.28 -3.03
N ARG A 474 7.12 9.45 -2.45
CA ARG A 474 7.94 8.50 -3.20
C ARG A 474 7.10 7.46 -3.93
N VAL A 475 6.05 6.94 -3.29
CA VAL A 475 5.12 6.01 -3.92
C VAL A 475 4.33 6.70 -5.03
N ILE A 476 3.74 7.88 -4.78
CA ILE A 476 3.03 8.64 -5.82
C ILE A 476 3.92 8.82 -7.05
N SER A 477 5.17 9.24 -6.85
CA SER A 477 6.14 9.43 -7.93
C SER A 477 6.49 8.16 -8.71
N MET A 478 6.39 6.98 -8.09
CA MET A 478 6.62 5.70 -8.76
C MET A 478 5.48 5.31 -9.69
N TYR A 479 4.24 5.69 -9.35
CA TYR A 479 3.06 5.32 -10.14
C TYR A 479 2.65 6.40 -11.15
N SER A 480 2.93 7.69 -10.89
CA SER A 480 2.48 8.82 -11.69
C SER A 480 3.46 9.29 -12.78
N ARG A 481 4.22 8.38 -13.41
CA ARG A 481 5.28 8.70 -14.38
C ARG A 481 5.35 7.77 -15.57
#